data_AF-A0A2N2SFX6-F1
#
_entry.id   AF-A0A2N2SFX6-F1
#
_cell.length_a   1.000
_cell.length_b   1.000
_cell.length_c   1.000
_cell.angle_alpha   90.00
_cell.angle_beta   90.00
_cell.angle_gamma   90.00
#
_symmetry.space_group_name_H-M   'P 1'
#
loop_
_entity.id
_entity.type
_entity.pdbx_description
1 polymer ?
#
loop_
_entity_poly.entity_id
_entity_poly.type
_entity_poly.pdbx_seq_one_letter_code
_entity_poly.pdbx_strand_id
1 'polypeptide(L)'
;MKRLIAVLLSLALLGWLISDGRWQSLGEALARLTPGVILIAAAGFALSYLLRALRVYDEFRHDARGRFGACIRIVLMHNAMVNVVPFRGGEAAFPLLLRRTFGTPLPRAIASLFWFRLQDALVVGMVAVLVWPGLPLALRIAGVVGLIGFAWGLPRWARSTHNWADRGALAGKLAKLRDAFGESTRHARFGWVWTVANWSVKLAAQAWLLAALLATG
;
A
#
# COMPACT_ATOMS: atom_id res chain seq x y z
N MET A 1 -3.40 -33.55 -8.21
CA MET A 1 -2.27 -33.73 -7.27
C MET A 1 -1.85 -32.45 -6.54
N LYS A 2 -1.38 -31.38 -7.20
CA LYS A 2 -0.87 -30.16 -6.52
C LYS A 2 -1.85 -29.49 -5.53
N ARG A 3 -3.15 -29.41 -5.87
CA ARG A 3 -4.19 -28.85 -4.99
C ARG A 3 -4.45 -29.72 -3.75
N LEU A 4 -4.39 -31.03 -3.91
CA LEU A 4 -4.60 -31.99 -2.82
C LEU A 4 -3.47 -31.90 -1.79
N ILE A 5 -2.23 -31.78 -2.28
CA ILE A 5 -1.03 -31.60 -1.46
C ILE A 5 -1.08 -30.26 -0.71
N ALA A 6 -1.50 -29.17 -1.37
CA ALA A 6 -1.64 -27.87 -0.71
C ALA A 6 -2.74 -27.85 0.37
N VAL A 7 -3.86 -28.55 0.13
CA VAL A 7 -4.93 -28.69 1.12
C VAL A 7 -4.49 -29.55 2.30
N LEU A 8 -3.83 -30.69 2.04
CA LEU A 8 -3.28 -31.55 3.11
C LEU A 8 -2.20 -30.84 3.92
N LEU A 9 -1.30 -30.08 3.27
CA LEU A 9 -0.31 -29.26 3.98
C LEU A 9 -0.98 -28.15 4.78
N SER A 10 -2.00 -27.47 4.24
CA SER A 10 -2.72 -26.41 4.97
C SER A 10 -3.47 -26.97 6.17
N LEU A 11 -4.12 -28.13 6.03
CA LEU A 11 -4.80 -28.83 7.11
C LEU A 11 -3.82 -29.39 8.15
N ALA A 12 -2.66 -29.88 7.73
CA ALA A 12 -1.60 -30.32 8.64
C ALA A 12 -0.97 -29.13 9.39
N LEU A 13 -0.76 -27.99 8.72
CA LEU A 13 -0.29 -26.76 9.36
C LEU A 13 -1.34 -26.18 10.31
N LEU A 14 -2.62 -26.21 9.94
CA LEU A 14 -3.73 -25.84 10.83
C LEU A 14 -3.81 -26.78 12.02
N GLY A 15 -3.71 -28.10 11.81
CA GLY A 15 -3.70 -29.11 12.86
C GLY A 15 -2.52 -28.95 13.81
N TRP A 16 -1.32 -28.70 13.28
CA TRP A 16 -0.11 -28.39 14.05
C TRP A 16 -0.25 -27.08 14.83
N LEU A 17 -0.81 -26.04 14.21
CA LEU A 17 -1.06 -24.75 14.86
C LEU A 17 -2.12 -24.86 15.97
N ILE A 18 -3.11 -25.74 15.81
CA ILE A 18 -4.16 -26.03 16.79
C ILE A 18 -3.63 -26.89 17.95
N SER A 19 -2.72 -27.84 17.69
CA SER A 19 -2.18 -28.74 18.72
C SER A 19 -1.25 -28.06 19.72
N ASP A 20 -0.68 -26.91 19.38
CA ASP A 20 0.42 -26.29 20.12
C ASP A 20 -0.01 -25.49 21.36
N GLY A 21 -1.29 -25.50 21.76
CA GLY A 21 -1.82 -24.74 22.93
C GLY A 21 -1.75 -23.21 22.80
N ARG A 22 -1.09 -22.70 21.75
CA ARG A 22 -0.90 -21.27 21.46
C ARG A 22 -2.21 -20.52 21.27
N TRP A 23 -3.31 -21.18 20.91
CA TRP A 23 -4.63 -20.56 20.82
C TRP A 23 -5.19 -20.14 22.19
N GLN A 24 -4.92 -20.89 23.26
CA GLN A 24 -5.27 -20.48 24.61
C GLN A 24 -4.43 -19.26 25.02
N SER A 25 -3.12 -19.27 24.73
CA SER A 25 -2.27 -18.10 24.98
C SER A 25 -2.68 -16.85 24.16
N LEU A 26 -3.16 -17.03 22.92
CA LEU A 26 -3.70 -15.95 22.12
C LEU A 26 -5.05 -15.46 22.66
N GLY A 27 -5.94 -16.38 23.05
CA GLY A 27 -7.23 -16.06 23.66
C GLY A 27 -7.05 -15.31 24.98
N GLU A 28 -6.10 -15.72 25.81
CA GLU A 28 -5.73 -15.02 27.04
C GLU A 28 -5.08 -13.67 26.77
N ALA A 29 -4.18 -13.56 25.79
CA ALA A 29 -3.58 -12.29 25.39
C ALA A 29 -4.64 -11.30 24.86
N LEU A 30 -5.61 -11.78 24.08
CA LEU A 30 -6.74 -10.95 23.62
C LEU A 30 -7.69 -10.59 24.78
N ALA A 31 -7.95 -11.51 25.71
CA ALA A 31 -8.79 -11.25 26.88
C ALA A 31 -8.18 -10.21 27.83
N ARG A 32 -6.84 -10.09 27.85
CA ARG A 32 -6.10 -9.07 28.61
C ARG A 32 -6.11 -7.69 27.94
N LEU A 33 -6.51 -7.58 26.67
CA LEU A 33 -6.61 -6.28 26.00
C LEU A 33 -7.78 -5.47 26.55
N THR A 34 -7.49 -4.31 27.11
CA THR A 34 -8.52 -3.36 27.53
C THR A 34 -9.34 -2.90 26.31
N PRO A 35 -10.66 -2.73 26.42
CA PRO A 35 -11.50 -2.22 25.34
C PRO A 35 -10.99 -0.92 24.71
N GLY A 36 -10.34 -0.06 25.50
CA GLY A 36 -9.70 1.17 25.01
C GLY A 36 -8.57 0.91 24.00
N VAL A 37 -7.76 -0.13 24.20
CA VAL A 37 -6.67 -0.50 23.27
C VAL A 37 -7.25 -0.96 21.93
N ILE A 38 -8.30 -1.78 21.98
CA ILE A 38 -9.03 -2.24 20.79
C ILE A 38 -9.64 -1.05 20.04
N LEU A 39 -10.28 -0.12 20.75
CA LEU A 39 -10.89 1.06 20.15
C LEU A 39 -9.86 1.98 19.49
N ILE A 40 -8.73 2.24 20.14
CA ILE A 40 -7.64 3.04 19.58
C ILE A 40 -7.03 2.36 18.34
N ALA A 41 -6.81 1.04 18.39
CA ALA A 41 -6.30 0.30 17.24
C ALA A 41 -7.29 0.37 16.07
N ALA A 42 -8.58 0.12 16.32
CA ALA A 42 -9.63 0.21 15.32
C ALA A 42 -9.73 1.62 14.71
N ALA A 43 -9.65 2.66 15.54
CA ALA A 43 -9.64 4.06 15.10
C ALA A 43 -8.40 4.38 14.25
N GLY A 44 -7.21 3.88 14.63
CA GLY A 44 -5.98 4.04 13.85
C GLY A 44 -6.06 3.37 12.48
N PHE A 45 -6.61 2.16 12.40
CA PHE A 45 -6.84 1.48 11.13
C PHE A 45 -7.90 2.20 10.27
N ALA A 46 -8.99 2.67 10.88
CA ALA A 46 -10.01 3.45 10.19
C ALA A 46 -9.43 4.77 9.63
N LEU A 47 -8.66 5.49 10.43
CA LEU A 47 -7.96 6.71 10.01
C LEU A 47 -7.00 6.44 8.87
N SER A 48 -6.26 5.34 8.90
CA SER A 48 -5.41 4.91 7.79
C SER A 48 -6.21 4.71 6.49
N TYR A 49 -7.39 4.10 6.56
CA TYR A 49 -8.23 3.95 5.37
C TYR A 49 -8.78 5.29 4.86
N LEU A 50 -9.12 6.21 5.76
CA LEU A 50 -9.52 7.56 5.38
C LEU A 50 -8.38 8.32 4.70
N LEU A 51 -7.16 8.28 5.24
CA LEU A 51 -5.98 8.91 4.62
C LEU A 51 -5.68 8.33 3.23
N ARG A 52 -5.83 7.01 3.06
CA ARG A 52 -5.70 6.37 1.76
C ARG A 52 -6.80 6.79 0.78
N ALA A 53 -8.04 6.95 1.24
CA ALA A 53 -9.14 7.47 0.43
C ALA A 53 -8.93 8.94 0.04
N LEU A 54 -8.43 9.77 0.96
CA LEU A 54 -8.08 11.17 0.71
C LEU A 54 -6.99 11.30 -0.34
N ARG A 55 -5.97 10.44 -0.31
CA ARG A 55 -4.93 10.38 -1.34
C ARG A 55 -5.51 10.06 -2.73
N VAL A 56 -6.39 9.08 -2.82
CA VAL A 56 -7.07 8.72 -4.09
C VAL A 56 -7.97 9.87 -4.54
N TYR A 57 -8.67 10.52 -3.61
CA TYR A 57 -9.51 11.66 -3.93
C TYR A 57 -8.71 12.87 -4.43
N ASP A 58 -7.55 13.18 -3.84
CA ASP A 58 -6.69 14.27 -4.27
C ASP A 58 -6.12 14.02 -5.68
N GLU A 59 -5.64 12.80 -5.95
CA GLU A 59 -5.14 12.38 -7.26
C GLU A 59 -6.22 12.48 -8.35
N PHE A 60 -7.43 12.00 -8.05
CA PHE A 60 -8.55 11.96 -8.99
C PHE A 60 -9.55 13.09 -8.76
N ARG A 61 -9.18 14.20 -8.11
CA ARG A 61 -10.11 15.27 -7.69
C ARG A 61 -10.98 15.81 -8.83
N HIS A 62 -10.39 15.92 -10.02
CA HIS A 62 -11.07 16.40 -11.23
C HIS A 62 -12.10 15.38 -11.75
N ASP A 63 -11.77 14.10 -11.70
CA ASP A 63 -12.62 12.98 -12.14
C ASP A 63 -13.68 12.62 -11.08
N ALA A 64 -13.36 12.84 -9.80
CA ALA A 64 -14.21 12.52 -8.66
C ALA A 64 -15.39 13.50 -8.50
N ARG A 65 -15.26 14.75 -8.97
CA ARG A 65 -16.30 15.80 -8.91
C ARG A 65 -17.00 15.88 -7.54
N GLY A 66 -16.24 15.82 -6.44
CA GLY A 66 -16.78 15.90 -5.07
C GLY A 66 -17.25 14.57 -4.44
N ARG A 67 -17.17 13.44 -5.16
CA ARG A 67 -17.65 12.13 -4.67
C ARG A 67 -16.66 11.42 -3.75
N PHE A 68 -16.35 11.99 -2.59
CA PHE A 68 -15.40 11.39 -1.63
C PHE A 68 -15.84 10.00 -1.12
N GLY A 69 -17.14 9.80 -0.88
CA GLY A 69 -17.67 8.49 -0.47
C GLY A 69 -17.41 7.38 -1.49
N ALA A 70 -17.34 7.72 -2.78
CA ALA A 70 -16.98 6.77 -3.82
C ALA A 70 -15.50 6.34 -3.70
N CYS A 71 -14.59 7.25 -3.33
CA CYS A 71 -13.18 6.94 -3.06
C CYS A 71 -13.02 6.03 -1.84
N ILE A 72 -13.75 6.28 -0.75
CA ILE A 72 -13.76 5.38 0.42
C ILE A 72 -14.20 3.98 -0.01
N ARG A 73 -15.33 3.87 -0.73
CA ARG A 73 -15.84 2.59 -1.22
C ARG A 73 -14.82 1.85 -2.07
N ILE A 74 -14.14 2.55 -2.99
CA ILE A 74 -13.09 1.95 -3.84
C ILE A 74 -11.95 1.41 -2.99
N VAL A 75 -11.47 2.17 -2.01
CA VAL A 75 -10.36 1.76 -1.13
C VAL A 75 -10.73 0.55 -0.28
N LEU A 76 -11.94 0.54 0.31
CA LEU A 76 -12.41 -0.58 1.14
C LEU A 76 -12.62 -1.84 0.30
N MET A 77 -13.28 -1.73 -0.86
CA MET A 77 -13.48 -2.86 -1.78
C MET A 77 -12.16 -3.39 -2.29
N HIS A 78 -11.22 -2.52 -2.68
CA HIS A 78 -9.88 -2.92 -3.09
C HIS A 78 -9.17 -3.69 -1.99
N ASN A 79 -9.19 -3.18 -0.75
CA ASN A 79 -8.55 -3.85 0.38
C ASN A 79 -9.18 -5.23 0.65
N ALA A 80 -10.51 -5.30 0.69
CA ALA A 80 -11.22 -6.57 0.83
C ALA A 80 -10.84 -7.56 -0.27
N MET A 81 -10.78 -7.12 -1.53
CA MET A 81 -10.41 -7.98 -2.66
C MET A 81 -8.96 -8.43 -2.61
N VAL A 82 -8.03 -7.60 -2.13
CA VAL A 82 -6.63 -8.02 -1.92
C VAL A 82 -6.53 -9.13 -0.86
N ASN A 83 -7.38 -9.12 0.16
CA ASN A 83 -7.35 -10.14 1.22
C ASN A 83 -8.16 -11.40 0.87
N VAL A 84 -9.22 -11.28 0.06
CA VAL A 84 -10.14 -12.38 -0.26
C VAL A 84 -9.75 -13.11 -1.55
N VAL A 85 -9.24 -12.41 -2.57
CA VAL A 85 -9.01 -12.99 -3.90
C VAL A 85 -7.62 -13.63 -3.97
N PRO A 86 -7.52 -14.95 -4.18
CA PRO A 86 -6.24 -15.62 -4.34
C PRO A 86 -5.53 -15.19 -5.65
N PHE A 87 -4.21 -15.38 -5.72
CA PHE A 87 -3.37 -15.08 -6.90
C PHE A 87 -3.27 -13.59 -7.31
N ARG A 88 -3.19 -12.66 -6.35
CA ARG A 88 -3.00 -11.20 -6.59
C ARG A 88 -4.08 -10.54 -7.48
N GLY A 89 -5.18 -11.25 -7.76
CA GLY A 89 -6.32 -10.71 -8.53
C GLY A 89 -6.95 -9.47 -7.89
N GLY A 90 -6.80 -9.31 -6.57
CA GLY A 90 -7.22 -8.12 -5.85
C GLY A 90 -6.54 -6.83 -6.31
N GLU A 91 -5.36 -6.88 -6.92
CA GLU A 91 -4.70 -5.66 -7.42
C GLU A 91 -5.38 -5.07 -8.67
N ALA A 92 -6.00 -5.91 -9.48
CA ALA A 92 -6.78 -5.49 -10.64
C ALA A 92 -8.13 -4.84 -10.23
N ALA A 93 -8.59 -5.05 -9.00
CA ALA A 93 -9.83 -4.47 -8.51
C ALA A 93 -9.80 -2.94 -8.53
N PHE A 94 -8.68 -2.33 -8.11
CA PHE A 94 -8.53 -0.88 -8.09
C PHE A 94 -8.73 -0.22 -9.47
N PRO A 95 -7.97 -0.56 -10.53
CA PRO A 95 -8.12 0.07 -11.84
C PRO A 95 -9.48 -0.21 -12.49
N LEU A 96 -10.08 -1.38 -12.24
CA LEU A 96 -11.43 -1.71 -12.70
C LEU A 96 -12.50 -0.85 -12.01
N LEU A 97 -12.40 -0.67 -10.69
CA LEU A 97 -13.34 0.14 -9.91
C LEU A 97 -13.24 1.63 -10.25
N LEU A 98 -12.02 2.12 -10.49
CA LEU A 98 -11.77 3.48 -10.99
C LEU A 98 -12.41 3.71 -12.36
N ARG A 99 -12.20 2.80 -13.31
CA ARG A 99 -12.82 2.87 -14.63
C ARG A 99 -14.35 2.89 -14.53
N ARG A 100 -14.95 2.02 -13.70
CA ARG A 100 -16.41 1.94 -13.53
C ARG A 100 -17.01 3.16 -12.83
N THR A 101 -16.31 3.76 -11.88
CA THR A 101 -16.86 4.83 -11.03
C THR A 101 -16.60 6.22 -11.58
N PHE A 102 -15.41 6.43 -12.15
CA PHE A 102 -14.91 7.73 -12.60
C PHE A 102 -14.69 7.79 -14.13
N GLY A 103 -14.81 6.68 -14.85
CA GLY A 103 -14.56 6.66 -16.30
C GLY A 103 -13.08 6.76 -16.68
N THR A 104 -12.17 6.65 -15.70
CA THR A 104 -10.73 6.82 -15.92
C THR A 104 -10.19 5.75 -16.89
N PRO A 105 -9.35 6.12 -17.88
CA PRO A 105 -8.68 5.17 -18.75
C PRO A 105 -7.86 4.13 -17.95
N LEU A 106 -7.97 2.86 -18.33
CA LEU A 106 -7.30 1.76 -17.62
C LEU A 106 -5.77 1.95 -17.50
N PRO A 107 -5.03 2.41 -18.54
CA PRO A 107 -3.59 2.65 -18.42
C PRO A 107 -3.25 3.70 -17.35
N ARG A 108 -4.04 4.78 -17.25
CA ARG A 108 -3.85 5.81 -16.22
C ARG A 108 -4.11 5.25 -14.82
N ALA A 109 -5.17 4.47 -14.64
CA ALA A 109 -5.48 3.85 -13.35
C ALA A 109 -4.40 2.85 -12.89
N ILE A 110 -3.84 2.07 -13.82
CA ILE A 110 -2.71 1.16 -13.55
C ILE A 110 -1.44 1.96 -13.20
N ALA A 111 -1.14 3.02 -13.95
CA ALA A 111 0.01 3.88 -13.69
C ALA A 111 -0.07 4.54 -12.31
N SER A 112 -1.23 5.10 -11.94
CA SER A 112 -1.47 5.65 -10.60
C SER A 112 -1.38 4.59 -9.50
N LEU A 113 -1.88 3.36 -9.73
CA LEU A 113 -1.71 2.26 -8.78
C LEU A 113 -0.24 1.94 -8.55
N PHE A 114 0.53 1.79 -9.64
CA PHE A 114 1.97 1.51 -9.56
C PHE A 114 2.72 2.64 -8.85
N TRP A 115 2.38 3.89 -9.18
CA TRP A 115 2.92 5.06 -8.49
C TRP A 115 2.62 5.03 -7.00
N PHE A 116 1.38 4.68 -6.62
CA PHE A 116 1.03 4.57 -5.21
C PHE A 116 1.82 3.49 -4.48
N ARG A 117 1.96 2.31 -5.10
CA ARG A 117 2.74 1.20 -4.57
C ARG A 117 4.22 1.56 -4.43
N LEU A 118 4.77 2.28 -5.38
CA LEU A 118 6.15 2.71 -5.35
C LEU A 118 6.41 3.72 -4.23
N GLN A 119 5.54 4.72 -4.07
CA GLN A 119 5.62 5.66 -2.95
C GLN A 119 5.53 4.93 -1.60
N ASP A 120 4.59 3.98 -1.47
CA ASP A 120 4.45 3.15 -0.27
C ASP A 120 5.76 2.35 -0.01
N ALA A 121 6.33 1.73 -1.04
CA ALA A 121 7.57 0.96 -0.93
C ALA A 121 8.78 1.82 -0.56
N LEU A 122 8.86 3.05 -1.08
CA LEU A 122 9.94 3.98 -0.77
C LEU A 122 9.86 4.45 0.69
N VAL A 123 8.67 4.79 1.18
CA VAL A 123 8.48 5.18 2.59
C VAL A 123 8.81 4.03 3.53
N VAL A 124 8.30 2.82 3.26
CA VAL A 124 8.62 1.64 4.06
C VAL A 124 10.11 1.28 3.97
N GLY A 125 10.70 1.39 2.78
CA GLY A 125 12.13 1.14 2.56
C GLY A 125 13.01 2.09 3.37
N MET A 126 12.66 3.38 3.44
CA MET A 126 13.37 4.35 4.28
C MET A 126 13.27 3.97 5.77
N VAL A 127 12.07 3.63 6.25
CA VAL A 127 11.88 3.18 7.63
C VAL A 127 12.67 1.90 7.92
N ALA A 128 12.68 0.94 6.99
CA ALA A 128 13.42 -0.31 7.12
C ALA A 128 14.93 -0.06 7.25
N VAL A 129 15.50 0.82 6.40
CA VAL A 129 16.92 1.22 6.49
C VAL A 129 17.24 1.90 7.82
N LEU A 130 16.34 2.75 8.32
CA LEU A 130 16.54 3.48 9.58
C LEU A 130 16.54 2.55 10.81
N VAL A 131 15.65 1.56 10.82
CA VAL A 131 15.44 0.67 11.98
C VAL A 131 16.31 -0.60 11.92
N TRP A 132 16.99 -0.88 10.78
CA TRP A 132 17.75 -2.11 10.61
C TRP A 132 18.86 -2.28 11.68
N PRO A 133 18.85 -3.39 12.44
CA PRO A 133 19.84 -3.62 13.49
C PRO A 133 21.22 -3.90 12.88
N GLY A 134 22.28 -3.32 13.48
CA GLY A 134 23.65 -3.54 13.03
C GLY A 134 24.07 -2.81 11.75
N LEU A 135 23.20 -2.01 11.12
CA LEU A 135 23.58 -1.22 9.94
C LEU A 135 24.40 0.01 10.36
N PRO A 136 25.62 0.23 9.82
CA PRO A 136 26.44 1.41 10.09
C PRO A 136 25.72 2.72 9.76
N LEU A 137 25.98 3.78 10.53
CA LEU A 137 25.35 5.09 10.35
C LEU A 137 25.56 5.65 8.93
N ALA A 138 26.76 5.51 8.38
CA ALA A 138 27.08 5.97 7.02
C ALA A 138 26.20 5.28 5.96
N LEU A 139 25.99 3.97 6.07
CA LEU A 139 25.13 3.21 5.16
C LEU A 139 23.65 3.55 5.35
N ARG A 140 23.20 3.85 6.58
CA ARG A 140 21.85 4.35 6.84
C ARG A 140 21.61 5.68 6.13
N ILE A 141 22.52 6.64 6.30
CA ILE A 141 22.42 7.97 5.67
C ILE A 141 22.45 7.81 4.15
N ALA A 142 23.43 7.07 3.60
CA ALA A 142 23.53 6.85 2.16
C ALA A 142 22.28 6.17 1.58
N GLY A 143 21.74 5.16 2.26
CA GLY A 143 20.52 4.48 1.85
C GLY A 143 19.30 5.41 1.83
N VAL A 144 19.08 6.19 2.89
CA VAL A 144 17.98 7.16 2.96
C VAL A 144 18.13 8.25 1.91
N VAL A 145 19.33 8.84 1.75
CA VAL A 145 19.60 9.86 0.74
C VAL A 145 19.39 9.30 -0.67
N GLY A 146 19.84 8.07 -0.94
CA GLY A 146 19.63 7.39 -2.21
C GLY A 146 18.14 7.17 -2.52
N LEU A 147 17.36 6.75 -1.53
CA LEU A 147 15.91 6.56 -1.68
C LEU A 147 15.17 7.89 -1.89
N ILE A 148 15.55 8.96 -1.20
CA ILE A 148 15.01 10.32 -1.41
C ILE A 148 15.37 10.81 -2.82
N GLY A 149 16.63 10.64 -3.23
CA GLY A 149 17.11 10.98 -4.57
C GLY A 149 16.32 10.24 -5.66
N PHE A 150 16.07 8.95 -5.47
CA PHE A 150 15.24 8.14 -6.36
C PHE A 150 13.78 8.62 -6.38
N ALA A 151 13.18 8.86 -5.22
CA ALA A 151 11.81 9.38 -5.07
C ALA A 151 11.60 10.71 -5.81
N TRP A 152 12.62 11.57 -5.84
CA TRP A 152 12.60 12.87 -6.52
C TRP A 152 13.02 12.81 -7.98
N GLY A 153 13.94 11.92 -8.34
CA GLY A 153 14.49 11.76 -9.68
C GLY A 153 13.52 11.04 -10.63
N LEU A 154 12.85 10.00 -10.14
CA LEU A 154 11.94 9.19 -10.94
C LEU A 154 10.77 9.98 -11.57
N PRO A 155 10.03 10.84 -10.83
CA PRO A 155 8.99 11.67 -11.44
C PRO A 155 9.54 12.71 -12.42
N ARG A 156 10.78 13.21 -12.22
CA ARG A 156 11.42 14.12 -13.18
C ARG A 156 11.81 13.40 -14.46
N TRP A 157 12.38 12.21 -14.35
CA TRP A 157 12.70 11.36 -15.50
C TRP A 157 11.43 10.98 -16.27
N ALA A 158 10.37 10.58 -15.58
CA ALA A 158 9.09 10.24 -16.19
C ALA A 158 8.50 11.40 -17.02
N ARG A 159 8.62 12.64 -16.52
CA ARG A 159 8.11 13.86 -17.18
C ARG A 159 9.05 14.48 -18.21
N SER A 160 10.29 14.02 -18.34
CA SER A 160 11.23 14.54 -19.34
C SER A 160 10.67 14.31 -20.74
N THR A 161 10.80 15.31 -21.61
CA THR A 161 10.45 15.21 -23.03
C THR A 161 11.19 14.06 -23.69
N HIS A 162 10.51 13.35 -24.59
CA HIS A 162 11.10 12.19 -25.23
C HIS A 162 10.50 11.86 -26.59
N ASN A 163 11.37 11.52 -27.54
CA ASN A 163 10.98 11.21 -28.92
C ASN A 163 10.92 9.69 -29.14
N TRP A 164 10.43 8.94 -28.15
CA TRP A 164 10.28 7.48 -28.25
C TRP A 164 9.13 7.07 -29.17
N ALA A 165 8.17 7.96 -29.40
CA ALA A 165 7.09 7.74 -30.36
C ALA A 165 7.61 7.50 -31.79
N ASP A 166 8.72 8.16 -32.15
CA ASP A 166 9.29 8.09 -33.50
C ASP A 166 10.26 6.91 -33.71
N ARG A 167 10.55 6.14 -32.65
CA ARG A 167 11.55 5.06 -32.66
C ARG A 167 10.97 3.66 -32.88
N GLY A 168 9.69 3.57 -33.30
CA GLY A 168 9.03 2.32 -33.69
C GLY A 168 7.86 1.90 -32.78
N ALA A 169 7.11 0.87 -33.18
CA ALA A 169 5.83 0.50 -32.57
C ALA A 169 5.93 0.08 -31.09
N LEU A 170 7.02 -0.60 -30.68
CA LEU A 170 7.28 -0.94 -29.28
C LEU A 170 7.65 0.28 -28.44
N ALA A 171 8.50 1.16 -28.98
CA ALA A 171 8.90 2.40 -28.32
C ALA A 171 7.72 3.37 -28.15
N GLY A 172 6.79 3.43 -29.11
CA GLY A 172 5.54 4.18 -29.00
C GLY A 172 4.58 3.65 -27.94
N LYS A 173 4.51 2.32 -27.72
CA LYS A 173 3.74 1.75 -26.61
C LYS A 173 4.36 2.09 -25.25
N LEU A 174 5.69 2.05 -25.14
CA LEU A 174 6.42 2.45 -23.93
C LEU A 174 6.29 3.96 -23.65
N ALA A 175 6.29 4.79 -24.69
CA ALA A 175 6.03 6.23 -24.59
C ALA A 175 4.66 6.51 -23.95
N LYS A 176 3.59 5.86 -24.43
CA LYS A 176 2.24 5.99 -23.85
C LYS A 176 2.17 5.56 -22.38
N LEU A 177 2.91 4.52 -21.99
CA LEU A 177 3.00 4.09 -20.59
C LEU A 177 3.75 5.11 -19.72
N ARG A 178 4.86 5.66 -20.23
CA ARG A 178 5.63 6.71 -19.56
C ARG A 178 4.83 8.00 -19.44
N ASP A 179 4.06 8.39 -20.45
CA ASP A 179 3.21 9.57 -20.44
C ASP A 179 2.08 9.42 -19.42
N ALA A 180 1.41 8.26 -19.39
CA ALA A 180 0.40 7.96 -18.37
C ALA A 180 0.99 7.99 -16.95
N PHE A 181 2.23 7.54 -16.78
CA PHE A 181 2.96 7.64 -15.52
C PHE A 181 3.32 9.09 -15.17
N GLY A 182 3.82 9.86 -16.14
CA GLY A 182 4.10 11.30 -16.02
C GLY A 182 2.87 12.10 -15.60
N GLU A 183 1.71 11.80 -16.20
CA GLU A 183 0.43 12.42 -15.87
C GLU A 183 -0.03 12.10 -14.44
N SER A 184 0.12 10.85 -13.99
CA SER A 184 -0.15 10.47 -12.59
C SER A 184 0.80 11.17 -11.61
N THR A 185 2.07 11.37 -11.97
CA THR A 185 3.02 12.08 -11.11
C THR A 185 2.78 13.60 -11.04
N ARG A 186 1.99 14.17 -11.95
CA ARG A 186 1.72 15.63 -12.03
C ARG A 186 0.56 16.06 -11.15
N HIS A 187 -0.44 15.20 -10.97
CA HIS A 187 -1.65 15.50 -10.20
C HIS A 187 -1.49 15.22 -8.69
N ALA A 188 -0.51 14.40 -8.30
CA ALA A 188 -0.21 14.03 -6.92
C ALA A 188 0.53 15.10 -6.09
N ARG A 189 0.07 16.37 -6.08
CA ARG A 189 0.76 17.47 -5.36
C ARG A 189 0.98 17.16 -3.88
N PHE A 190 0.03 16.51 -3.21
CA PHE A 190 0.14 16.12 -1.81
C PHE A 190 0.31 14.61 -1.61
N GLY A 191 0.56 13.84 -2.69
CA GLY A 191 0.63 12.38 -2.63
C GLY A 191 1.66 11.85 -1.63
N TRP A 192 2.82 12.51 -1.53
CA TRP A 192 3.86 12.17 -0.56
C TRP A 192 3.44 12.44 0.88
N VAL A 193 2.81 13.58 1.16
CA VAL A 193 2.31 13.93 2.50
C VAL A 193 1.28 12.92 2.96
N TRP A 194 0.32 12.56 2.10
CA TRP A 194 -0.67 11.53 2.42
C TRP A 194 -0.06 10.15 2.64
N THR A 195 0.99 9.81 1.89
CA THR A 195 1.71 8.53 2.04
C THR A 195 2.41 8.46 3.39
N VAL A 196 3.17 9.50 3.74
CA VAL A 196 3.87 9.60 5.03
C VAL A 196 2.87 9.58 6.17
N ALA A 197 1.83 10.43 6.14
CA ALA A 197 0.80 10.47 7.17
C ALA A 197 0.12 9.10 7.37
N ASN A 198 -0.25 8.43 6.27
CA ASN A 198 -0.86 7.10 6.35
C ASN A 198 0.08 6.06 6.98
N TRP A 199 1.36 6.05 6.60
CA TRP A 199 2.34 5.11 7.17
C TRP A 199 2.68 5.44 8.62
N SER A 200 2.77 6.71 9.01
CA SER A 200 2.94 7.13 10.40
C SER A 200 1.80 6.62 11.27
N VAL A 201 0.54 6.80 10.85
CA VAL A 201 -0.63 6.30 11.59
C VAL A 201 -0.62 4.77 11.69
N LYS A 202 -0.35 4.07 10.58
CA LYS A 202 -0.28 2.59 10.59
C LYS A 202 0.79 2.07 11.54
N LEU A 203 2.01 2.58 11.41
CA LEU A 203 3.14 2.12 12.21
C LEU A 203 2.93 2.48 13.69
N ALA A 204 2.41 3.66 14.00
CA ALA A 204 2.08 4.05 15.37
C ALA A 204 0.99 3.14 15.98
N ALA A 205 -0.09 2.88 15.25
CA ALA A 205 -1.16 2.01 15.71
C ALA A 205 -0.67 0.56 15.93
N GLN A 206 0.17 0.05 15.02
CA GLN A 206 0.75 -1.29 15.14
C GLN A 206 1.78 -1.38 16.28
N ALA A 207 2.67 -0.40 16.39
CA ALA A 207 3.67 -0.35 17.45
C ALA A 207 3.01 -0.23 18.83
N TRP A 208 1.97 0.59 18.94
CA TRP A 208 1.19 0.71 20.18
C TRP A 208 0.48 -0.59 20.54
N LEU A 209 -0.18 -1.23 19.57
CA LEU A 209 -0.85 -2.51 19.80
C LEU A 209 0.14 -3.59 20.25
N LEU A 210 1.31 -3.66 19.62
CA LEU A 210 2.38 -4.56 20.01
C LEU A 210 2.93 -4.24 21.40
N ALA A 211 3.15 -2.96 21.72
CA ALA A 211 3.61 -2.54 23.03
C ALA A 211 2.59 -2.89 24.12
N ALA A 212 1.30 -2.69 23.86
CA ALA A 212 0.23 -3.07 24.78
C ALA A 212 0.17 -4.58 25.01
N LEU A 213 0.34 -5.38 23.95
CA LEU A 213 0.42 -6.85 24.06
C LEU A 213 1.64 -7.30 24.86
N LEU A 214 2.81 -6.71 24.61
CA LEU A 214 4.04 -7.03 25.32
C LEU A 214 4.02 -6.59 26.79
N ALA A 215 3.36 -5.48 27.11
CA ALA A 215 3.20 -5.02 28.49
C ALA A 215 2.25 -5.89 29.32
N THR A 216 1.47 -6.78 28.68
CA THR A 216 0.53 -7.70 29.35
C THR A 216 1.07 -9.13 29.56
N GLY A 217 2.29 -9.42 29.09
CA GLY A 217 3.00 -10.70 29.29
C GLY A 217 4.06 -10.60 30.36
#